data_AF-A0A521VDT8-F1
#
_entry.id   AF-A0A521VDT8-F1
#
_cell.length_a   1.000
_cell.length_b   1.000
_cell.length_c   1.000
_cell.angle_alpha   90.00
_cell.angle_beta   90.00
_cell.angle_gamma   90.00
#
_symmetry.space_group_name_H-M   'P 1'
#
loop_
_entity.id
_entity.type
_entity.pdbx_description
1 polymer ?
#
loop_
_entity_poly.entity_id
_entity_poly.type
_entity_poly.pdbx_seq_one_letter_code
_entity_poly.pdbx_strand_id
1 'polypeptide(L)' 'MSARLLAERAFAPGRAFRVVQGDLLEEPVDAIVNAANGLLAHGGGVASLISRAAGPALQEECDRIVRDRGCARGTDP' A
#
# COMPACT_ATOMS: atom_id res chain seq x y z
N MET A 1 -6.00 -16.73 5.78
CA MET A 1 -5.74 -16.99 7.23
C MET A 1 -6.38 -15.84 7.98
N SER A 2 -7.11 -16.05 9.07
CA SER A 2 -7.79 -14.92 9.75
C SER A 2 -6.76 -13.92 10.30
N ALA A 3 -6.94 -12.64 9.99
CA ALA A 3 -6.14 -11.55 10.55
C ALA A 3 -6.20 -11.54 12.09
N ARG A 4 -5.08 -11.20 12.73
CA ARG A 4 -4.92 -11.18 14.19
C ARG A 4 -4.56 -9.80 14.68
N LEU A 5 -5.40 -9.21 15.55
CA LEU A 5 -5.09 -7.98 16.26
C LEU A 5 -3.98 -8.22 17.30
N LEU A 6 -2.89 -7.47 17.21
CA LEU A 6 -1.75 -7.52 18.13
C LEU A 6 -1.77 -6.37 19.14
N ALA A 7 -2.18 -5.18 18.71
CA ALA A 7 -2.30 -4.01 19.58
C ALA A 7 -3.32 -3.00 19.02
N GLU A 8 -3.96 -2.23 19.90
CA GLU A 8 -4.85 -1.13 19.54
C GLU A 8 -4.57 0.12 20.41
N ARG A 9 -4.73 1.31 19.83
CA ARG A 9 -4.75 2.60 20.51
C ARG A 9 -5.89 3.47 19.96
N ALA A 10 -6.77 3.94 20.83
CA ALA A 10 -7.79 4.92 20.47
C ALA A 10 -7.19 6.34 20.43
N PHE A 11 -7.67 7.18 19.51
CA PHE A 11 -7.21 8.57 19.36
C PHE A 11 -8.35 9.57 19.61
N ALA A 12 -9.35 9.55 18.74
CA ALA A 12 -10.58 10.35 18.84
C ALA A 12 -11.78 9.41 18.72
N PRO A 13 -13.00 9.84 19.08
CA PRO A 13 -14.19 9.03 18.89
C PRO A 13 -14.27 8.50 17.45
N GLY A 14 -14.36 7.17 17.30
CA GLY A 14 -14.38 6.50 15.99
C GLY A 14 -13.02 6.36 15.28
N ARG A 15 -11.89 6.72 15.91
CA ARG A 15 -10.55 6.57 15.32
C ARG A 15 -9.62 5.76 16.23
N ALA A 16 -9.04 4.70 15.67
CA ALA A 16 -8.07 3.86 16.33
C ALA A 16 -6.90 3.51 15.41
N PHE A 17 -5.73 3.28 16.00
CA PHE A 17 -4.58 2.65 15.34
C PHE A 17 -4.50 1.20 15.80
N ARG A 18 -4.36 0.29 14.83
CA ARG A 18 -4.28 -1.15 15.09
C ARG A 18 -3.01 -1.70 14.48
N VAL A 19 -2.32 -2.54 15.25
CA VAL A 19 -1.26 -3.42 14.73
C VAL A 19 -1.93 -4.76 14.48
N VAL A 20 -2.01 -5.16 13.21
CA VAL A 20 -2.65 -6.39 12.77
C VAL A 20 -1.63 -7.25 12.03
N GLN A 21 -1.61 -8.54 12.34
CA GLN A 21 -0.88 -9.54 11.57
C GLN A 21 -1.87 -10.28 10.66
N GLY A 22 -1.71 -10.14 9.35
CA GLY A 22 -2.62 -10.68 8.35
C GLY A 22 -2.05 -10.59 6.94
N ASP A 23 -2.85 -10.95 5.96
CA ASP A 23 -2.55 -10.72 4.54
C ASP A 23 -3.11 -9.35 4.13
N LEU A 24 -2.23 -8.45 3.70
CA LEU A 24 -2.59 -7.09 3.31
C LEU A 24 -3.63 -7.05 2.18
N LEU A 25 -3.68 -8.07 1.31
CA LEU A 25 -4.65 -8.16 0.20
C LEU A 25 -6.05 -8.60 0.64
N GLU A 26 -6.19 -9.14 1.86
CA GLU A 26 -7.45 -9.62 2.43
C GLU A 26 -8.03 -8.66 3.48
N GLU A 27 -7.33 -7.55 3.80
CA GLU A 27 -7.75 -6.62 4.85
C GLU A 27 -9.01 -5.83 4.44
N PRO A 28 -10.05 -5.74 5.30
CA PRO A 28 -11.31 -5.07 5.00
C PRO A 28 -11.19 -3.56 5.22
N VAL A 29 -10.41 -2.90 4.36
CA VAL A 29 -10.13 -1.45 4.41
C VAL A 29 -10.39 -0.80 3.07
N ASP A 30 -10.68 0.50 3.07
CA ASP A 30 -10.95 1.27 1.85
C ASP A 30 -9.70 1.44 0.97
N ALA A 31 -8.50 1.41 1.58
CA ALA A 31 -7.23 1.57 0.89
C ALA A 31 -6.08 0.88 1.64
N ILE A 32 -5.08 0.43 0.87
CA ILE A 32 -3.81 -0.08 1.38
C ILE A 32 -2.65 0.80 0.91
N VAL A 33 -1.57 0.84 1.68
CA VAL A 33 -0.34 1.56 1.31
C VAL A 33 0.69 0.57 0.78
N ASN A 34 1.21 0.82 -0.41
CA ASN A 34 2.26 -0.01 -1.02
C ASN A 34 3.66 0.51 -0.64
N ALA A 35 4.57 -0.39 -0.28
CA ALA A 35 5.98 -0.09 -0.13
C ALA A 35 6.69 -0.09 -1.50
N ALA A 36 6.39 0.91 -2.32
CA ALA A 36 6.99 1.08 -3.64
C ALA A 36 8.33 1.82 -3.61
N ASN A 37 9.12 1.67 -4.67
CA ASN A 37 10.26 2.55 -4.93
C ASN A 37 9.81 3.84 -5.63
N GLY A 38 10.71 4.81 -5.79
CA GLY A 38 10.39 6.10 -6.39
C GLY A 38 10.04 6.06 -7.89
N LEU A 39 10.34 4.95 -8.58
CA LEU A 39 9.87 4.75 -9.96
C LEU A 39 8.51 4.07 -10.02
N LEU A 40 7.85 3.86 -8.88
CA LEU A 40 6.59 3.14 -8.78
C LEU A 40 6.61 1.78 -9.51
N ALA A 41 7.79 1.15 -9.54
CA ALA A 41 8.01 -0.12 -10.24
C ALA A 41 7.82 -1.29 -9.27
N HIS A 42 6.85 -2.17 -9.56
CA HIS A 42 6.39 -3.19 -8.60
C HIS A 42 7.02 -4.58 -8.81
N GLY A 43 8.35 -4.64 -8.85
CA GLY A 43 9.09 -5.85 -9.23
C GLY A 43 9.30 -6.92 -8.15
N GLY A 44 9.08 -6.62 -6.86
CA GLY A 44 9.38 -7.57 -5.78
C GLY A 44 8.68 -7.29 -4.45
N GLY A 45 8.83 -8.22 -3.50
CA GLY A 45 8.25 -8.12 -2.16
C GLY A 45 6.73 -8.03 -2.15
N VAL A 46 6.18 -7.29 -1.18
CA VAL A 46 4.73 -7.04 -1.08
C VAL A 46 4.22 -6.24 -2.29
N ALA A 47 5.03 -5.36 -2.87
CA ALA A 47 4.65 -4.56 -4.04
C ALA A 47 4.31 -5.44 -5.26
N SER A 48 5.05 -6.52 -5.50
CA SER A 48 4.73 -7.44 -6.61
C SER A 48 3.47 -8.24 -6.36
N LEU A 49 3.16 -8.59 -5.10
CA LEU A 49 1.90 -9.25 -4.74
C LEU A 49 0.71 -8.31 -4.96
N ILE A 50 0.82 -7.05 -4.53
CA ILE A 50 -0.20 -6.01 -4.78
C ILE A 50 -0.41 -5.81 -6.28
N SER A 51 0.68 -5.66 -7.05
CA SER A 51 0.60 -5.45 -8.51
C SER A 51 -0.06 -6.63 -9.22
N ARG A 52 0.28 -7.86 -8.85
CA ARG A 52 -0.38 -9.06 -9.40
C ARG A 52 -1.86 -9.11 -9.05
N ALA A 53 -2.24 -8.75 -7.82
CA ALA A 53 -3.64 -8.75 -7.40
C ALA A 53 -4.46 -7.63 -8.06
N ALA A 54 -3.90 -6.44 -8.21
CA ALA A 54 -4.54 -5.29 -8.85
C ALA A 54 -4.62 -5.42 -10.38
N GLY A 55 -3.73 -6.20 -10.99
CA GLY A 55 -3.64 -6.39 -12.43
C GLY A 55 -2.82 -5.29 -13.14
N PRO A 56 -2.66 -5.41 -14.48
CA PRO A 56 -1.73 -4.59 -15.26
C PRO A 56 -2.04 -3.08 -15.21
N ALA A 57 -3.32 -2.71 -15.06
CA ALA A 57 -3.76 -1.33 -14.99
C ALA A 57 -3.08 -0.52 -13.86
N LEU A 58 -2.68 -1.18 -12.76
CA LEU A 58 -1.94 -0.51 -11.70
C LEU A 58 -0.56 -0.03 -12.18
N GLN A 59 0.21 -0.90 -12.86
CA GLN A 59 1.53 -0.52 -13.34
C GLN A 59 1.43 0.51 -14.47
N GLU A 60 0.44 0.39 -15.35
CA GLU A 60 0.18 1.38 -16.41
C GLU A 60 -0.09 2.78 -15.84
N GLU A 61 -0.88 2.86 -14.77
CA GLU A 61 -1.15 4.11 -14.05
C GLU A 61 0.12 4.67 -13.41
N CYS A 62 0.89 3.83 -12.72
CA CYS A 62 2.15 4.21 -12.10
C CYS A 62 3.15 4.75 -13.13
N ASP A 63 3.27 4.09 -14.29
CA ASP A 63 4.14 4.51 -15.38
C ASP A 63 3.72 5.88 -15.93
N ARG A 64 2.40 6.14 -16.04
CA ARG A 64 1.87 7.46 -16.40
C ARG A 64 2.24 8.52 -15.36
N ILE A 65 2.05 8.23 -14.08
CA ILE A 65 2.40 9.15 -12.98
C ILE A 65 3.88 9.51 -13.03
N VAL A 66 4.77 8.54 -13.20
CA VAL A 66 6.23 8.77 -13.27
C VAL A 66 6.61 9.54 -14.53
N ARG A 67 5.95 9.29 -15.66
CA ARG A 67 6.15 10.06 -16.89
C ARG A 67 5.77 11.53 -16.71
N ASP A 68 4.65 11.79 -16.04
CA ASP A 68 4.08 13.13 -15.91
C ASP A 68 4.71 13.94 -14.77
N ARG A 69 5.10 13.28 -13.67
CA ARG A 69 5.55 13.92 -12.42
C ARG A 69 7.00 13.60 -12.05
N GLY A 70 7.64 12.68 -12.74
CA GLY A 70 8.96 12.16 -12.41
C GLY A 70 8.94 11.18 -11.24
N CYS A 71 10.14 10.88 -10.72
CA CYS A 71 10.34 9.97 -9.60
C CYS A 71 9.57 10.44 -8.35
N ALA A 72 8.75 9.55 -7.79
CA ALA A 72 8.11 9.68 -6.50
C ALA A 72 9.17 9.64 -5.40
N ARG A 73 9.73 10.80 -5.07
CA ARG A 73 10.64 10.92 -3.93
C ARG A 73 9.81 11.01 -2.66
N GLY A 74 10.16 10.21 -1.65
CA GLY A 74 9.70 10.40 -0.26
C GLY A 74 10.31 11.64 0.39
N THR A 75 10.45 12.71 -0.38
CA THR A 75 10.91 14.02 0.05
C THR A 75 9.72 14.95 -0.16
N ASP A 76 8.82 14.97 0.82
CA ASP A 76 8.38 16.29 1.26
C ASP A 76 9.64 17.03 1.75
N PRO A 77 9.77 18.35 1.51
CA PRO A 77 10.72 19.15 2.26
C PRO A 77 10.53 19.00 3.78
#